data_AF-A0A177ZZ88-F1
#
_entry.id   AF-A0A177ZZ88-F1
#
_cell.length_a   1.000
_cell.length_b   1.000
_cell.length_c   1.000
_cell.angle_alpha   90.00
_cell.angle_beta   90.00
_cell.angle_gamma   90.00
#
_symmetry.space_group_name_H-M   'P 1'
#
loop_
_entity.id
_entity.type
_entity.pdbx_description
1 polymer ?
#
loop_
_entity_poly.entity_id
_entity_poly.type
_entity_poly.pdbx_seq_one_letter_code
_entity_poly.pdbx_strand_id
1 'polypeptide(L)'
;MYSGISGMKNFQTKLDVIGNNIANVNTYGFKKGRVTFKDMVSQTVSGASGPAQDKGGINPVQVGLGSQLAAIDTIDTQGSMQSTGRVLDLGIQGDGYFVVAEGTPAGDTFFPTSTYYTRAGNLYLNTDGYLVTGAGHYVMALNSTNGSLEPVHMNGGNVDEVQSLSISEDGKISFIKKTGMTTAEKAQEIAGKVAAAAKNLVENPTSQKYVDLLDKLTNELDELTIQAEKEASLLQIEASSLQTDANGSGDAKAIAAANDAVQKAEAAVESAQNAIDSFANLSQAVEEIYTAYQTYKGAPTQANEDAIVNAAKTALTNGNDMSALTGITADDVTATMDAIEYIQADKLGLEKEGELYTTHASIALARFANPGGLEKVGENLYVSSANTGEATYLSPADVGAGKLVSGSLEMSNVDLSEEFTEMIVAQRGFQANTRIITTSDEILQELVNLKR
;
A
#
# COMPACT_ATOMS: atom_id res chain seq x y z
N MET A 1 0.88 -54.81 -18.83
CA MET A 1 0.56 -54.53 -17.41
C MET A 1 1.18 -53.24 -16.89
N TYR A 2 2.52 -53.08 -16.93
CA TYR A 2 3.20 -51.87 -16.42
C TYR A 2 2.71 -50.54 -17.02
N SER A 3 2.52 -50.49 -18.35
CA SER A 3 1.98 -49.31 -19.05
C SER A 3 0.58 -48.89 -18.58
N GLY A 4 -0.29 -49.85 -18.23
CA GLY A 4 -1.64 -49.57 -17.71
C GLY A 4 -1.62 -49.03 -16.27
N ILE A 5 -0.73 -49.55 -15.41
CA ILE A 5 -0.54 -49.08 -14.04
C ILE A 5 0.06 -47.67 -14.03
N SER A 6 1.06 -47.40 -14.87
CA SER A 6 1.65 -46.07 -15.00
C SER A 6 0.64 -45.04 -15.53
N GLY A 7 -0.18 -45.43 -16.51
CA GLY A 7 -1.26 -44.58 -17.02
C GLY A 7 -2.30 -44.25 -15.95
N MET A 8 -2.73 -45.24 -15.17
CA MET A 8 -3.69 -45.06 -14.07
C MET A 8 -3.18 -44.06 -13.03
N LYS A 9 -1.93 -44.21 -12.57
CA LYS A 9 -1.33 -43.30 -11.59
C LYS A 9 -1.22 -41.87 -12.11
N ASN A 10 -0.83 -41.71 -13.38
CA ASN A 10 -0.74 -40.39 -14.00
C ASN A 10 -2.10 -39.71 -14.13
N PHE A 11 -3.16 -40.45 -14.50
CA PHE A 11 -4.52 -39.90 -14.55
C PHE A 11 -5.07 -39.58 -13.16
N GLN A 12 -4.70 -40.32 -12.11
CA GLN A 12 -5.04 -39.97 -10.74
C GLN A 12 -4.45 -38.60 -10.36
N THR A 13 -3.16 -38.38 -10.58
CA THR A 13 -2.53 -37.07 -10.32
C THR A 13 -3.17 -35.96 -11.17
N LYS A 14 -3.51 -36.23 -12.43
CA LYS A 14 -4.24 -35.25 -13.24
C LYS A 14 -5.63 -34.92 -12.67
N LEU A 15 -6.36 -35.91 -12.15
CA LEU A 15 -7.63 -35.67 -11.47
C LEU A 15 -7.47 -34.85 -10.19
N ASP A 16 -6.40 -35.09 -9.42
CA ASP A 16 -6.12 -34.32 -8.20
C ASP A 16 -5.85 -32.84 -8.52
N VAL A 17 -5.07 -32.57 -9.58
CA VAL A 17 -4.77 -31.20 -10.04
C VAL A 17 -6.03 -30.51 -10.57
N ILE A 18 -6.84 -31.18 -11.39
CA ILE A 18 -8.12 -30.61 -11.87
C ILE A 18 -9.08 -30.35 -10.70
N GLY A 19 -9.17 -31.28 -9.75
CA GLY A 19 -9.97 -31.11 -8.54
C GLY A 19 -9.52 -29.89 -7.72
N ASN A 20 -8.20 -29.67 -7.61
CA ASN A 20 -7.65 -28.49 -6.96
C ASN A 20 -7.96 -27.20 -7.73
N ASN A 21 -7.89 -27.21 -9.06
CA ASN A 21 -8.26 -26.05 -9.90
C ASN A 21 -9.73 -25.67 -9.69
N ILE A 22 -10.64 -26.64 -9.78
CA ILE A 22 -12.09 -26.42 -9.61
C ILE A 22 -12.41 -25.90 -8.20
N ALA A 23 -11.78 -26.47 -7.17
CA ALA A 23 -11.99 -26.04 -5.79
C ALA A 23 -11.57 -24.57 -5.57
N ASN A 24 -10.57 -24.09 -6.31
CA ASN A 24 -10.02 -22.75 -6.19
C ASN A 24 -10.47 -21.79 -7.29
N VAL A 25 -11.58 -22.07 -7.98
CA VAL A 25 -12.13 -21.19 -9.02
C VAL A 25 -12.54 -19.81 -8.47
N ASN A 26 -13.03 -19.75 -7.23
CA ASN A 26 -13.47 -18.50 -6.60
C ASN A 26 -12.36 -17.85 -5.75
N THR A 27 -11.18 -18.46 -5.72
CA THR A 27 -10.07 -17.96 -4.93
C THR A 27 -9.37 -16.83 -5.69
N TYR A 28 -9.28 -15.64 -5.08
CA TYR A 28 -8.61 -14.49 -5.67
C TYR A 28 -7.10 -14.75 -5.85
N GLY A 29 -6.58 -14.36 -7.01
CA GLY A 29 -5.16 -14.53 -7.36
C GLY A 29 -4.70 -15.97 -7.58
N PHE A 30 -5.62 -16.95 -7.61
CA PHE A 30 -5.24 -18.35 -7.86
C PHE A 30 -4.85 -18.59 -9.33
N LYS A 31 -3.77 -19.34 -9.53
CA LYS A 31 -3.25 -19.71 -10.85
C LYS A 31 -3.37 -21.22 -11.07
N LYS A 32 -4.04 -21.59 -12.17
CA LYS A 32 -4.35 -22.98 -12.52
C LYS A 32 -3.09 -23.82 -12.70
N GLY A 33 -3.12 -25.04 -12.17
CA GLY A 33 -2.09 -26.05 -12.39
C GLY A 33 -2.41 -26.89 -13.62
N ARG A 34 -1.42 -27.18 -14.46
CA ARG A 34 -1.56 -28.09 -15.59
C ARG A 34 -0.59 -29.26 -15.44
N VAL A 35 -1.07 -30.43 -15.84
CA VAL A 35 -0.29 -31.68 -15.81
C VAL A 35 0.20 -32.00 -17.22
N THR A 36 1.50 -32.20 -17.36
CA THR A 36 2.11 -32.67 -18.61
C THR A 36 2.68 -34.08 -18.44
N PHE A 37 2.51 -34.91 -19.47
CA PHE A 37 3.01 -36.29 -19.49
C PHE A 37 4.14 -36.43 -20.51
N LYS A 38 5.06 -37.33 -20.24
CA LYS A 38 6.07 -37.80 -21.21
C LYS A 38 6.02 -39.32 -21.30
N ASP A 39 6.43 -39.88 -22.43
CA ASP A 39 6.56 -41.32 -22.55
C ASP A 39 7.69 -41.87 -21.67
N MET A 40 7.64 -43.17 -21.41
CA MET A 40 8.72 -43.93 -20.79
C MET A 40 9.56 -44.59 -21.88
N VAL A 41 10.84 -44.88 -21.57
CA VAL A 41 11.82 -45.49 -22.49
C VAL A 41 11.19 -46.64 -23.29
N SER A 42 11.46 -46.67 -24.59
CA SER A 42 11.02 -47.75 -25.46
C SER A 42 12.00 -48.93 -25.39
N GLN A 43 11.47 -50.15 -25.31
CA GLN A 43 12.27 -51.38 -25.39
C GLN A 43 12.37 -51.81 -26.86
N THR A 44 13.59 -51.90 -27.39
CA THR A 44 13.81 -52.36 -28.77
C THR A 44 13.82 -53.88 -28.84
N VAL A 45 12.90 -54.45 -29.62
CA VAL A 45 12.75 -55.90 -29.86
C VAL A 45 13.56 -56.33 -31.10
N SER A 46 13.65 -55.46 -32.11
CA SER A 46 14.51 -55.63 -33.27
C SER A 46 15.08 -54.29 -33.73
N GLY A 47 16.39 -54.25 -33.99
CA GLY A 47 17.05 -53.06 -34.53
C GLY A 47 16.63 -52.77 -35.97
N ALA A 48 16.74 -51.50 -36.37
CA ALA A 48 16.59 -51.12 -37.77
C ALA A 48 17.78 -51.64 -38.58
N SER A 49 17.56 -52.13 -39.80
CA SER A 49 18.64 -52.45 -40.74
C SER A 49 18.47 -51.71 -42.05
N GLY A 50 19.59 -51.23 -42.62
CA GLY A 50 19.60 -50.66 -43.95
C GLY A 50 19.24 -51.68 -45.04
N PRO A 51 18.82 -51.21 -46.23
CA PRO A 51 18.58 -52.08 -47.39
C PRO A 51 19.88 -52.72 -47.90
N ALA A 52 19.81 -54.01 -48.26
CA ALA A 52 20.87 -54.78 -48.90
C ALA A 52 20.55 -55.04 -50.39
N GLN A 53 21.52 -55.52 -51.19
CA GLN A 53 21.34 -55.72 -52.65
C GLN A 53 20.11 -56.56 -53.03
N ASP A 54 19.69 -57.52 -52.18
CA ASP A 54 18.55 -58.41 -52.43
C ASP A 54 17.42 -58.31 -51.39
N LYS A 55 17.48 -57.36 -50.43
CA LYS A 55 16.45 -57.18 -49.37
C LYS A 55 16.26 -55.72 -48.98
N GLY A 56 14.99 -55.30 -48.82
CA GLY A 56 14.65 -53.97 -48.30
C GLY A 56 15.03 -53.80 -46.82
N GLY A 57 15.20 -52.55 -46.39
CA GLY A 57 15.46 -52.23 -44.99
C GLY A 57 14.26 -52.58 -44.10
N ILE A 58 14.54 -52.92 -42.84
CA ILE A 58 13.49 -53.16 -41.84
C ILE A 58 13.47 -52.02 -40.82
N ASN A 59 12.26 -51.63 -40.43
CA ASN A 59 12.05 -50.64 -39.37
C ASN A 59 12.37 -51.23 -38.00
N PRO A 60 12.84 -50.42 -37.03
CA PRO A 60 13.04 -50.88 -35.67
C PRO A 60 11.68 -51.22 -35.05
N VAL A 61 11.61 -52.36 -34.38
CA VAL A 61 10.42 -52.76 -33.62
C VAL A 61 10.65 -52.36 -32.17
N GLN A 62 9.88 -51.42 -31.67
CA GLN A 62 9.97 -50.93 -30.30
C GLN A 62 8.61 -50.99 -29.60
N VAL A 63 8.64 -51.30 -28.31
CA VAL A 63 7.46 -51.30 -27.44
C VAL A 63 7.65 -50.24 -26.36
N GLY A 64 6.72 -49.31 -26.26
CA GLY A 64 6.73 -48.28 -25.21
C GLY A 64 6.38 -48.87 -23.84
N LEU A 65 7.12 -48.49 -22.80
CA LEU A 65 6.89 -48.98 -21.44
C LEU A 65 5.79 -48.24 -20.67
N GLY A 66 5.17 -47.23 -21.28
CA GLY A 66 4.05 -46.46 -20.72
C GLY A 66 4.31 -44.95 -20.77
N SER A 67 3.70 -44.23 -19.84
CA SER A 67 3.88 -42.79 -19.65
C SER A 67 4.25 -42.47 -18.21
N GLN A 68 4.91 -41.34 -18.00
CA GLN A 68 5.26 -40.80 -16.68
C GLN A 68 4.87 -39.32 -16.60
N LEU A 69 4.67 -38.83 -15.38
CA LEU A 69 4.50 -37.40 -15.11
C LEU A 69 5.77 -36.64 -15.51
N ALA A 70 5.64 -35.61 -16.34
CA ALA A 70 6.75 -34.74 -16.72
C ALA A 70 6.89 -33.59 -15.72
N ALA A 71 5.84 -32.80 -15.55
CA ALA A 71 5.77 -31.70 -14.59
C ALA A 71 4.31 -31.34 -14.29
N ILE A 72 4.12 -30.64 -13.17
CA ILE A 72 2.90 -29.88 -12.87
C ILE A 72 3.31 -28.41 -12.90
N ASP A 73 2.94 -27.69 -13.96
CA ASP A 73 3.28 -26.28 -14.13
C ASP A 73 2.10 -25.38 -13.71
N THR A 74 2.42 -24.21 -13.15
CA THR A 74 1.41 -23.17 -12.87
C THR A 74 1.30 -22.26 -14.08
N ILE A 75 0.08 -22.06 -14.60
CA ILE A 75 -0.18 -21.17 -15.73
C ILE A 75 -0.43 -19.77 -15.18
N ASP A 76 0.52 -18.86 -15.40
CA ASP A 76 0.50 -17.49 -14.87
C ASP A 76 -0.19 -16.47 -15.80
N THR A 77 -1.27 -16.88 -16.47
CA THR A 77 -2.10 -15.94 -17.23
C THR A 77 -2.97 -15.12 -16.28
N GLN A 78 -3.27 -13.88 -16.66
CA GLN A 78 -4.14 -13.01 -15.87
C GLN A 78 -5.59 -13.56 -15.85
N GLY A 79 -6.22 -13.54 -14.67
CA GLY A 79 -7.65 -13.80 -14.50
C GLY A 79 -8.53 -12.60 -14.84
N SER A 80 -9.85 -12.77 -14.73
CA SER A 80 -10.78 -11.64 -14.86
C SER A 80 -10.67 -10.72 -13.64
N MET A 81 -10.77 -9.41 -13.87
CA MET A 81 -10.77 -8.43 -12.79
C MET A 81 -12.20 -8.22 -12.30
N GLN A 82 -12.44 -8.41 -11.00
CA GLN A 82 -13.73 -8.12 -10.37
C GLN A 82 -13.61 -6.84 -9.54
N SER A 83 -14.48 -5.86 -9.79
CA SER A 83 -14.54 -4.67 -8.93
C SER A 83 -15.25 -4.98 -7.62
N THR A 84 -14.65 -4.59 -6.50
CA THR A 84 -15.17 -4.79 -5.14
C THR A 84 -15.65 -3.48 -4.49
N GLY A 85 -15.23 -2.33 -5.02
CA GLY A 85 -15.56 -1.01 -4.47
C GLY A 85 -14.79 -0.63 -3.20
N ARG A 86 -13.87 -1.49 -2.73
CA ARG A 86 -13.00 -1.21 -1.57
C ARG A 86 -11.61 -0.81 -2.05
N VAL A 87 -11.16 0.40 -1.71
CA VAL A 87 -9.86 0.95 -2.16
C VAL A 87 -8.63 0.11 -1.79
N LEU A 88 -8.72 -0.64 -0.68
CA LEU A 88 -7.66 -1.56 -0.21
C LEU A 88 -7.63 -2.89 -0.98
N ASP A 89 -8.62 -3.16 -1.81
CA ASP A 89 -8.56 -4.28 -2.73
C ASP A 89 -7.83 -3.85 -3.99
N LEU A 90 -6.67 -4.47 -4.22
CA LEU A 90 -5.78 -4.15 -5.32
C LEU A 90 -5.68 -5.33 -6.27
N GLY A 91 -5.90 -5.08 -7.55
CA GLY A 91 -5.64 -6.05 -8.60
C GLY A 91 -4.45 -5.61 -9.44
N ILE A 92 -3.63 -6.56 -9.87
CA ILE A 92 -2.50 -6.30 -10.76
C ILE A 92 -2.95 -6.57 -12.19
N GLN A 93 -2.87 -5.55 -13.05
CA GLN A 93 -3.05 -5.69 -14.48
C GLN A 93 -1.70 -5.89 -15.18
N GLY A 94 -1.43 -7.10 -15.65
CA GLY A 94 -0.17 -7.51 -16.26
C GLY A 94 0.70 -8.37 -15.34
N ASP A 95 2.02 -8.34 -15.57
CA ASP A 95 2.97 -9.21 -14.89
C ASP A 95 3.50 -8.58 -13.59
N GLY A 96 3.55 -9.37 -12.51
CA GLY A 96 4.11 -8.93 -11.22
C GLY A 96 3.39 -9.56 -10.03
N TYR A 97 4.11 -9.81 -8.95
CA TYR A 97 3.56 -10.32 -7.71
C TYR A 97 3.68 -9.27 -6.62
N PHE A 98 2.67 -9.16 -5.76
CA PHE A 98 2.81 -8.41 -4.52
C PHE A 98 3.89 -9.06 -3.66
N VAL A 99 4.80 -8.22 -3.17
CA VAL A 99 5.83 -8.65 -2.23
C VAL A 99 5.30 -8.47 -0.83
N VAL A 100 5.24 -9.57 -0.09
CA VAL A 100 4.81 -9.55 1.32
C VAL A 100 5.90 -10.19 2.14
N ALA A 101 6.15 -9.68 3.34
CA ALA A 101 7.16 -10.27 4.21
C ALA A 101 6.66 -10.40 5.64
N GLU A 102 7.18 -11.42 6.30
CA GLU A 102 7.13 -11.54 7.75
C GLU A 102 8.32 -10.82 8.35
N GLY A 103 8.08 -10.07 9.41
CA GLY A 103 9.13 -9.40 10.16
C GLY A 103 8.53 -8.61 11.32
N THR A 104 9.35 -8.29 12.32
CA THR A 104 8.93 -7.37 13.37
C THR A 104 9.33 -5.95 12.94
N PRO A 105 8.39 -5.00 12.88
CA PRO A 105 8.74 -3.60 12.63
C PRO A 105 9.58 -3.09 13.81
N ALA A 106 10.83 -2.70 13.55
CA ALA A 106 11.74 -2.12 14.53
C ALA A 106 12.00 -0.65 14.16
N GLY A 107 11.00 0.21 14.42
CA GLY A 107 11.04 1.61 13.97
C GLY A 107 11.05 1.72 12.45
N ASP A 108 11.94 2.55 11.91
CA ASP A 108 12.05 2.84 10.47
C ASP A 108 12.81 1.75 9.69
N THR A 109 13.45 0.80 10.37
CA THR A 109 14.17 -0.30 9.73
C THR A 109 13.39 -1.60 9.86
N PHE A 110 13.00 -2.17 8.73
CA PHE A 110 12.35 -3.47 8.66
C PHE A 110 13.32 -4.52 8.15
N PHE A 111 13.52 -5.58 8.94
CA PHE A 111 14.29 -6.75 8.52
C PHE A 111 13.33 -7.88 8.15
N PRO A 112 13.11 -8.18 6.85
CA PRO A 112 12.28 -9.30 6.45
C PRO A 112 12.93 -10.60 6.96
N THR A 113 12.18 -11.36 7.74
CA THR A 113 12.55 -12.71 8.18
C THR A 113 12.35 -13.71 7.05
N SER A 114 11.24 -13.57 6.32
CA SER A 114 10.89 -14.35 5.15
C SER A 114 10.11 -13.48 4.17
N THR A 115 10.50 -13.49 2.90
CA THR A 115 9.78 -12.78 1.82
C THR A 115 8.96 -13.79 1.02
N TYR A 116 7.68 -13.50 0.89
CA TYR A 116 6.70 -14.24 0.12
C TYR A 116 6.13 -13.38 -1.02
N TYR A 117 5.55 -14.04 -2.00
CA TYR A 117 4.98 -13.40 -3.17
C TYR A 117 3.54 -13.84 -3.34
N THR A 118 2.64 -12.93 -3.70
CA THR A 118 1.23 -13.27 -3.94
C THR A 118 0.61 -12.46 -5.06
N ARG A 119 -0.41 -13.02 -5.70
CA ARG A 119 -1.31 -12.31 -6.62
C ARG A 119 -2.61 -11.87 -5.95
N ALA A 120 -2.88 -12.35 -4.74
CA ALA A 120 -4.05 -11.96 -3.98
C ALA A 120 -3.83 -10.55 -3.39
N GLY A 121 -4.71 -9.61 -3.74
CA GLY A 121 -4.63 -8.23 -3.25
C GLY A 121 -5.76 -7.83 -2.32
N ASN A 122 -6.26 -8.78 -1.52
CA ASN A 122 -7.17 -8.51 -0.41
C ASN A 122 -6.37 -8.01 0.81
N LEU A 123 -6.13 -6.69 0.87
CA LEU A 123 -5.31 -6.07 1.90
C LEU A 123 -6.17 -5.44 3.01
N TYR A 124 -5.56 -5.29 4.17
CA TYR A 124 -6.12 -4.69 5.37
C TYR A 124 -5.11 -3.73 5.98
N LEU A 125 -5.59 -2.80 6.79
CA LEU A 125 -4.76 -1.87 7.55
C LEU A 125 -4.77 -2.33 9.02
N ASN A 126 -3.59 -2.48 9.63
CA ASN A 126 -3.50 -2.74 11.07
C ASN A 126 -3.60 -1.43 11.87
N THR A 127 -3.75 -1.51 13.21
CA THR A 127 -3.86 -0.33 14.08
C THR A 127 -2.68 0.63 13.97
N ASP A 128 -1.49 0.11 13.67
CA ASP A 128 -0.26 0.88 13.52
C ASP A 128 -0.11 1.53 12.13
N GLY A 129 -1.12 1.40 11.24
CA GLY A 129 -1.13 2.04 9.92
C GLY A 129 -0.30 1.31 8.86
N TYR A 130 0.05 0.04 9.06
CA TYR A 130 0.70 -0.80 8.05
C TYR A 130 -0.31 -1.59 7.23
N LEU A 131 -0.04 -1.73 5.93
CA LEU A 131 -0.78 -2.65 5.08
C LEU A 131 -0.34 -4.09 5.35
N VAL A 132 -1.33 -4.92 5.70
CA VAL A 132 -1.16 -6.34 5.97
C VAL A 132 -2.11 -7.18 5.10
N THR A 133 -1.71 -8.40 4.79
CA THR A 133 -2.61 -9.39 4.19
C THR A 133 -3.54 -9.99 5.25
N GLY A 134 -4.55 -10.76 4.83
CA GLY A 134 -5.42 -11.49 5.78
C GLY A 134 -4.68 -12.48 6.68
N ALA A 135 -3.48 -12.91 6.30
CA ALA A 135 -2.59 -13.77 7.08
C ALA A 135 -1.68 -12.98 8.06
N GLY A 136 -1.69 -11.64 7.99
CA GLY A 136 -0.86 -10.77 8.82
C GLY A 136 0.55 -10.49 8.29
N HIS A 137 0.85 -10.85 7.04
CA HIS A 137 2.13 -10.47 6.42
C HIS A 137 2.09 -9.01 5.98
N TYR A 138 3.19 -8.29 6.16
CA TYR A 138 3.31 -6.89 5.76
C TYR A 138 3.53 -6.79 4.26
N VAL A 139 2.82 -5.87 3.60
CA VAL A 139 3.05 -5.55 2.18
C VAL A 139 4.27 -4.65 2.08
N MET A 140 5.17 -4.96 1.16
CA MET A 140 6.39 -4.18 0.94
C MET A 140 6.16 -3.13 -0.16
N ALA A 141 6.73 -1.96 0.04
CA ALA A 141 6.89 -0.91 -0.96
C ALA A 141 8.36 -0.72 -1.30
N LEU A 142 8.58 -0.22 -2.52
CA LEU A 142 9.86 0.24 -2.99
C LEU A 142 10.00 1.73 -2.64
N ASN A 143 11.02 2.07 -1.87
CA ASN A 143 11.33 3.46 -1.54
C ASN A 143 11.93 4.17 -2.77
N SER A 144 11.34 5.30 -3.18
CA SER A 144 11.78 6.06 -4.36
C SER A 144 13.18 6.66 -4.26
N THR A 145 13.73 6.80 -3.04
CA THR A 145 15.04 7.41 -2.80
C THR A 145 16.16 6.38 -2.80
N ASN A 146 15.93 5.21 -2.19
CA ASN A 146 16.97 4.21 -1.92
C ASN A 146 16.78 2.88 -2.68
N GLY A 147 15.63 2.65 -3.32
CA GLY A 147 15.31 1.37 -3.98
C GLY A 147 15.21 0.18 -3.02
N SER A 148 15.15 0.44 -1.71
CA SER A 148 15.00 -0.57 -0.67
C SER A 148 13.54 -1.00 -0.52
N LEU A 149 13.33 -2.25 -0.09
CA LEU A 149 12.01 -2.76 0.28
C LEU A 149 11.72 -2.40 1.74
N GLU A 150 10.65 -1.64 1.95
CA GLU A 150 10.19 -1.22 3.27
C GLU A 150 8.69 -1.55 3.40
N PRO A 151 8.20 -1.95 4.58
CA PRO A 151 6.78 -2.20 4.76
C PRO A 151 6.00 -0.92 4.50
N VAL A 152 4.89 -1.06 3.79
CA VAL A 152 4.00 0.06 3.52
C VAL A 152 3.41 0.54 4.84
N HIS A 153 3.91 1.66 5.34
CA HIS A 153 3.28 2.42 6.41
C HIS A 153 2.51 3.60 5.81
N MET A 154 1.38 3.93 6.41
CA MET A 154 0.81 5.25 6.31
C MET A 154 1.45 6.07 7.43
N ASN A 155 2.51 6.85 7.15
CA ASN A 155 3.22 7.64 8.17
C ASN A 155 2.39 8.86 8.60
N GLY A 156 1.19 8.60 9.11
CA GLY A 156 0.07 9.52 9.08
C GLY A 156 -0.59 9.79 10.43
N GLY A 157 -0.09 9.24 11.54
CA GLY A 157 -0.86 9.21 12.78
C GLY A 157 -1.88 8.07 12.78
N ASN A 158 -2.60 7.92 13.89
CA ASN A 158 -3.56 6.84 14.12
C ASN A 158 -4.52 6.67 12.92
N VAL A 159 -4.84 5.43 12.55
CA VAL A 159 -5.75 5.09 11.42
C VAL A 159 -7.12 5.79 11.51
N ASP A 160 -7.52 6.17 12.73
CA ASP A 160 -8.74 6.93 13.02
C ASP A 160 -8.73 8.37 12.46
N GLU A 161 -7.56 8.88 12.05
CA GLU A 161 -7.35 10.20 11.46
C GLU A 161 -7.39 10.18 9.93
N VAL A 162 -7.68 9.05 9.25
CA VAL A 162 -7.76 9.01 7.78
C VAL A 162 -9.21 9.17 7.30
N GLN A 163 -9.51 10.24 6.55
CA GLN A 163 -10.85 10.50 6.00
C GLN A 163 -11.09 9.81 4.66
N SER A 164 -10.08 9.80 3.79
CA SER A 164 -10.15 9.08 2.52
C SER A 164 -8.77 8.56 2.13
N LEU A 165 -8.77 7.38 1.51
CA LEU A 165 -7.59 6.69 1.03
C LEU A 165 -7.77 6.42 -0.46
N SER A 166 -6.80 6.81 -1.28
CA SER A 166 -6.71 6.45 -2.68
C SER A 166 -5.36 5.81 -2.98
N ILE A 167 -5.36 4.86 -3.91
CA ILE A 167 -4.15 4.20 -4.38
C ILE A 167 -4.08 4.43 -5.89
N SER A 168 -3.02 5.06 -6.34
CA SER A 168 -2.79 5.40 -7.75
C SER A 168 -2.30 4.19 -8.55
N GLU A 169 -2.35 4.26 -9.89
CA GLU A 169 -1.90 3.16 -10.78
C GLU A 169 -0.41 2.82 -10.61
N ASP A 170 0.39 3.80 -10.16
CA ASP A 170 1.81 3.71 -9.84
C ASP A 170 2.08 3.11 -8.44
N GLY A 171 1.03 2.74 -7.71
CA GLY A 171 1.11 2.14 -6.38
C GLY A 171 1.52 3.08 -5.27
N LYS A 172 1.53 4.39 -5.50
CA LYS A 172 1.60 5.38 -4.43
C LYS A 172 0.27 5.43 -3.68
N ILE A 173 0.37 5.54 -2.36
CA ILE A 173 -0.80 5.65 -1.49
C ILE A 173 -0.95 7.11 -1.12
N SER A 174 -2.08 7.69 -1.47
CA SER A 174 -2.45 9.04 -1.10
C SER A 174 -3.61 8.99 -0.13
N PHE A 175 -3.52 9.76 0.95
CA PHE A 175 -4.59 9.83 1.92
C PHE A 175 -4.83 11.27 2.35
N ILE A 176 -6.10 11.57 2.57
CA ILE A 176 -6.53 12.81 3.20
C ILE A 176 -6.73 12.46 4.67
N LYS A 177 -5.91 13.04 5.54
CA LYS A 177 -6.20 12.98 6.97
C LYS A 177 -7.49 13.74 7.21
N LYS A 178 -8.39 13.20 8.03
CA LYS A 178 -9.44 13.95 8.71
C LYS A 178 -8.74 15.12 9.36
N THR A 179 -8.82 16.28 8.72
CA THR A 179 -8.22 17.52 9.17
C THR A 179 -8.91 17.92 10.46
N GLY A 180 -8.45 17.30 11.54
CA GLY A 180 -8.46 17.86 12.87
C GLY A 180 -7.29 18.82 13.05
N MET A 181 -6.78 19.48 11.99
CA MET A 181 -6.22 20.80 12.25
C MET A 181 -7.42 21.66 12.59
N THR A 182 -7.69 21.76 13.88
CA THR A 182 -8.58 22.77 14.41
C THR A 182 -8.18 24.11 13.79
N THR A 183 -9.14 25.03 13.66
CA THR A 183 -8.90 26.37 13.13
C THR A 183 -7.73 27.07 13.86
N ALA A 184 -7.46 26.66 15.12
CA ALA A 184 -6.29 27.04 15.91
C ALA A 184 -4.93 26.50 15.39
N GLU A 185 -4.83 25.25 14.94
CA GLU A 185 -3.56 24.70 14.42
C GLU A 185 -3.22 25.26 13.03
N LYS A 186 -4.23 25.52 12.17
CA LYS A 186 -4.04 26.23 10.90
C LYS A 186 -3.58 27.67 11.14
N ALA A 187 -4.15 28.35 12.15
CA ALA A 187 -3.73 29.70 12.54
C ALA A 187 -2.30 29.73 13.11
N GLN A 188 -1.86 28.71 13.85
CA GLN A 188 -0.50 28.64 14.39
C GLN A 188 0.56 28.38 13.31
N GLU A 189 0.24 27.59 12.27
CA GLU A 189 1.12 27.40 11.11
C GLU A 189 1.26 28.69 10.28
N ILE A 190 0.16 29.41 10.05
CA ILE A 190 0.18 30.70 9.34
C ILE A 190 0.90 31.76 10.18
N ALA A 191 0.68 31.80 11.49
CA ALA A 191 1.42 32.65 12.43
C ALA A 191 2.94 32.42 12.33
N GLY A 192 3.38 31.16 12.26
CA GLY A 192 4.79 30.81 12.05
C GLY A 192 5.33 31.30 10.71
N LYS A 193 4.54 31.17 9.63
CA LYS A 193 4.89 31.68 8.29
C LYS A 193 4.95 33.21 8.23
N VAL A 194 4.06 33.90 8.95
CA VAL A 194 4.07 35.36 9.09
C VAL A 194 5.30 35.82 9.88
N ALA A 195 5.65 35.15 10.98
CA ALA A 195 6.86 35.47 11.75
C ALA A 195 8.15 35.26 10.93
N ALA A 196 8.21 34.20 10.12
CA ALA A 196 9.32 33.94 9.20
C ALA A 196 9.39 34.98 8.07
N ALA A 197 8.25 35.36 7.48
CA ALA A 197 8.19 36.41 6.46
C ALA A 197 8.60 37.78 7.02
N ALA A 198 8.17 38.12 8.25
CA ALA A 198 8.56 39.33 8.95
C ALA A 198 10.06 39.36 9.25
N LYS A 199 10.65 38.25 9.72
CA LYS A 199 12.10 38.13 9.94
C LYS A 199 12.90 38.37 8.65
N ASN A 200 12.48 37.76 7.53
CA ASN A 200 13.14 37.94 6.23
C ASN A 200 12.98 39.36 5.68
N LEU A 201 11.88 40.06 5.99
CA LEU A 201 11.69 41.47 5.63
C LEU A 201 12.60 42.41 6.44
N VAL A 202 12.84 42.10 7.72
CA VAL A 202 13.81 42.83 8.57
C VAL A 202 15.24 42.64 8.05
N GLU A 203 15.59 41.42 7.61
CA GLU A 203 16.92 41.11 7.06
C GLU A 203 17.15 41.73 5.66
N ASN A 204 16.08 41.98 4.88
CA ASN A 204 16.20 42.57 3.54
C ASN A 204 15.05 43.56 3.19
N PRO A 205 15.17 44.83 3.64
CA PRO A 205 14.06 45.79 3.69
C PRO A 205 13.61 46.39 2.35
N THR A 206 14.14 45.93 1.21
CA THR A 206 13.77 46.46 -0.13
C THR A 206 13.00 45.49 -1.01
N SER A 207 12.75 44.26 -0.54
CA SER A 207 12.12 43.21 -1.35
C SER A 207 10.59 43.25 -1.27
N GLN A 208 9.97 43.75 -2.35
CA GLN A 208 8.50 43.78 -2.53
C GLN A 208 7.87 42.38 -2.46
N LYS A 209 8.62 41.32 -2.81
CA LYS A 209 8.16 39.92 -2.77
C LYS A 209 7.74 39.48 -1.37
N TYR A 210 8.41 39.94 -0.32
CA TYR A 210 8.08 39.57 1.05
C TYR A 210 6.93 40.41 1.62
N VAL A 211 6.76 41.64 1.12
CA VAL A 211 5.60 42.50 1.44
C VAL A 211 4.31 41.88 0.89
N ASP A 212 4.32 41.48 -0.38
CA ASP A 212 3.14 40.86 -1.02
C ASP A 212 2.79 39.51 -0.37
N LEU A 213 3.79 38.77 0.13
CA LEU A 213 3.60 37.54 0.88
C LEU A 213 2.99 37.79 2.27
N LEU A 214 3.43 38.87 2.94
CA LEU A 214 2.89 39.28 4.23
C LEU A 214 1.41 39.69 4.08
N ASP A 215 1.08 40.52 3.09
CA ASP A 215 -0.30 40.94 2.81
C ASP A 215 -1.23 39.75 2.55
N LYS A 216 -0.74 38.74 1.81
CA LYS A 216 -1.51 37.54 1.52
C LYS A 216 -1.74 36.69 2.79
N LEU A 217 -0.71 36.50 3.59
CA LEU A 217 -0.79 35.69 4.82
C LEU A 217 -1.62 36.37 5.91
N THR A 218 -1.59 37.70 6.01
CA THR A 218 -2.42 38.46 6.96
C THR A 218 -3.90 38.32 6.63
N ASN A 219 -4.28 38.47 5.35
CA ASN A 219 -5.68 38.29 4.93
C ASN A 219 -6.19 36.86 5.19
N GLU A 220 -5.33 35.85 4.97
CA GLU A 220 -5.65 34.45 5.24
C GLU A 220 -5.81 34.17 6.75
N LEU A 221 -5.02 34.84 7.60
CA LEU A 221 -5.12 34.77 9.05
C LEU A 221 -6.40 35.41 9.59
N ASP A 222 -6.82 36.54 9.02
CA ASP A 222 -8.06 37.23 9.41
C ASP A 222 -9.30 36.39 9.04
N GLU A 223 -9.32 35.79 7.85
CA GLU A 223 -10.42 34.89 7.43
C GLU A 223 -10.55 33.68 8.35
N LEU A 224 -9.43 33.08 8.77
CA LEU A 224 -9.41 31.95 9.70
C LEU A 224 -9.86 32.33 11.11
N THR A 225 -9.51 33.54 11.58
CA THR A 225 -9.96 34.05 12.89
C THR A 225 -11.49 34.19 12.93
N ILE A 226 -12.07 34.76 11.86
CA ILE A 226 -13.52 34.89 11.71
C ILE A 226 -14.21 33.52 11.66
N GLN A 227 -13.58 32.54 11.01
CA GLN A 227 -14.11 31.18 10.97
C GLN A 227 -14.09 30.49 12.35
N ALA A 228 -13.01 30.69 13.12
CA ALA A 228 -12.89 30.15 14.47
C ALA A 228 -13.96 30.72 15.42
N GLU A 229 -14.21 32.03 15.37
CA GLU A 229 -15.27 32.69 16.16
C GLU A 229 -16.67 32.15 15.84
N LYS A 230 -16.93 31.89 14.56
CA LYS A 230 -18.21 31.34 14.09
C LYS A 230 -18.43 29.90 14.56
N GLU A 231 -17.38 29.08 14.53
CA GLU A 231 -17.43 27.69 15.00
C GLU A 231 -17.59 27.61 16.53
N ALA A 232 -16.89 28.46 17.29
CA ALA A 232 -17.06 28.58 18.73
C ALA A 232 -18.48 29.01 19.11
N SER A 233 -19.05 29.99 18.39
CA SER A 233 -20.43 30.44 18.58
C SER A 233 -21.45 29.33 18.29
N LEU A 234 -21.21 28.50 17.27
CA LEU A 234 -22.11 27.40 16.90
C LEU A 234 -22.12 26.29 17.96
N LEU A 235 -20.94 25.93 18.48
CA LEU A 235 -20.78 24.96 19.58
C LEU A 235 -21.50 25.40 20.85
N GLN A 236 -21.47 26.69 21.17
CA GLN A 236 -22.17 27.25 22.34
C GLN A 236 -23.70 27.18 22.19
N ILE A 237 -24.21 27.39 20.97
CA ILE A 237 -25.64 27.25 20.65
C ILE A 237 -26.08 25.78 20.75
N GLU A 238 -25.29 24.86 20.21
CA GLU A 238 -25.58 23.42 20.25
C GLU A 238 -25.57 22.89 21.69
N ALA A 239 -24.56 23.25 22.49
CA ALA A 239 -24.50 22.92 23.91
C ALA A 239 -25.72 23.45 24.70
N SER A 240 -26.16 24.68 24.42
CA SER A 240 -27.34 25.27 25.06
C SER A 240 -28.64 24.54 24.70
N SER A 241 -28.77 24.07 23.45
CA SER A 241 -29.95 23.32 22.98
C SER A 241 -30.08 21.93 23.62
N LEU A 242 -28.97 21.20 23.79
CA LEU A 242 -28.98 19.91 24.49
C LEU A 242 -29.39 20.04 25.95
N GLN A 243 -29.01 21.14 26.62
CA GLN A 243 -29.39 21.38 28.01
C GLN A 243 -30.89 21.70 28.15
N THR A 244 -31.48 22.40 27.18
CA THR A 244 -32.94 22.67 27.17
C THR A 244 -33.76 21.39 26.95
N ASP A 245 -33.31 20.48 26.08
CA ASP A 245 -34.00 19.22 25.82
C ASP A 245 -33.89 18.25 27.00
N ALA A 246 -32.72 18.18 27.65
CA ALA A 246 -32.50 17.36 28.83
C ALA A 246 -33.35 17.83 30.04
N ASN A 247 -33.48 19.14 30.25
CA ASN A 247 -34.32 19.72 31.31
C ASN A 247 -35.82 19.46 31.11
N GLY A 248 -36.28 19.24 29.87
CA GLY A 248 -37.66 18.86 29.56
C GLY A 248 -38.01 17.40 29.86
N SER A 249 -37.00 16.52 29.96
CA SER A 249 -37.19 15.06 30.13
C SER A 249 -37.38 14.58 31.57
N GLY A 250 -36.91 15.35 32.57
CA GLY A 250 -37.02 15.01 33.99
C GLY A 250 -36.10 13.88 34.48
N ASP A 251 -35.30 13.27 33.62
CA ASP A 251 -34.40 12.16 33.98
C ASP A 251 -33.07 12.66 34.55
N ALA A 252 -32.87 12.48 35.86
CA ALA A 252 -31.69 12.98 36.59
C ALA A 252 -30.34 12.48 36.04
N LYS A 253 -30.31 11.30 35.41
CA LYS A 253 -29.09 10.73 34.80
C LYS A 253 -28.79 11.32 33.42
N ALA A 254 -29.83 11.66 32.66
CA ALA A 254 -29.70 12.37 31.38
C ALA A 254 -29.28 13.83 31.60
N ILE A 255 -29.82 14.47 32.64
CA ILE A 255 -29.43 15.83 33.06
C ILE A 255 -27.96 15.88 33.49
N ALA A 256 -27.49 14.89 34.26
CA ALA A 256 -26.09 14.82 34.68
C ALA A 256 -25.11 14.62 33.50
N ALA A 257 -25.47 13.75 32.54
CA ALA A 257 -24.67 13.53 31.34
C ALA A 257 -24.67 14.73 30.40
N ALA A 258 -25.80 15.42 30.25
CA ALA A 258 -25.92 16.65 29.48
C ALA A 258 -25.08 17.78 30.11
N ASN A 259 -25.11 17.93 31.44
CA ASN A 259 -24.30 18.94 32.13
C ASN A 259 -22.79 18.67 32.05
N ASP A 260 -22.33 17.41 32.08
CA ASP A 260 -20.92 17.05 31.85
C ASP A 260 -20.48 17.34 30.41
N ALA A 261 -21.36 17.08 29.43
CA ALA A 261 -21.12 17.42 28.02
C ALA A 261 -21.05 18.94 27.79
N VAL A 262 -21.95 19.71 28.42
CA VAL A 262 -21.94 21.18 28.37
C VAL A 262 -20.66 21.74 29.00
N GLN A 263 -20.23 21.25 30.17
CA GLN A 263 -18.97 21.71 30.79
C GLN A 263 -17.74 21.43 29.94
N LYS A 264 -17.68 20.27 29.27
CA LYS A 264 -16.60 19.96 28.32
C LYS A 264 -16.63 20.85 27.08
N ALA A 265 -17.81 21.19 26.59
CA ALA A 265 -17.98 22.13 25.48
C ALA A 265 -17.59 23.57 25.89
N GLU A 266 -17.99 24.04 27.08
CA GLU A 266 -17.62 25.35 27.62
C GLU A 266 -16.10 25.48 27.82
N ALA A 267 -15.45 24.45 28.36
CA ALA A 267 -13.99 24.42 28.52
C ALA A 267 -13.26 24.43 27.16
N ALA A 268 -13.81 23.75 26.15
CA ALA A 268 -13.26 23.78 24.79
C ALA A 268 -13.40 25.18 24.16
N VAL A 269 -14.54 25.85 24.35
CA VAL A 269 -14.76 27.23 23.88
C VAL A 269 -13.81 28.21 24.58
N GLU A 270 -13.60 28.08 25.89
CA GLU A 270 -12.64 28.93 26.63
C GLU A 270 -11.20 28.74 26.12
N SER A 271 -10.79 27.51 25.83
CA SER A 271 -9.48 27.23 25.24
C SER A 271 -9.35 27.81 23.82
N ALA A 272 -10.42 27.76 23.02
CA ALA A 272 -10.45 28.35 21.69
C ALA A 272 -10.41 29.89 21.72
N GLN A 273 -11.09 30.52 22.68
CA GLN A 273 -11.06 31.97 22.86
C GLN A 273 -9.67 32.44 23.28
N ASN A 274 -8.99 31.75 24.20
CA ASN A 274 -7.62 32.07 24.59
C ASN A 274 -6.62 31.95 23.40
N ALA A 275 -6.87 30.99 22.49
CA ALA A 275 -6.12 30.88 21.25
C ALA A 275 -6.41 32.07 20.31
N ILE A 276 -7.68 32.42 20.09
CA ILE A 276 -8.11 33.59 19.30
C ILE A 276 -7.48 34.88 19.83
N ASP A 277 -7.50 35.10 21.14
CA ASP A 277 -6.92 36.29 21.77
C ASP A 277 -5.39 36.34 21.58
N SER A 278 -4.73 35.18 21.65
CA SER A 278 -3.29 35.06 21.33
C SER A 278 -3.01 35.37 19.85
N PHE A 279 -3.91 34.99 18.94
CA PHE A 279 -3.82 35.32 17.51
C PHE A 279 -4.11 36.80 17.21
N ALA A 280 -5.08 37.41 17.89
CA ALA A 280 -5.40 38.84 17.74
C ALA A 280 -4.21 39.73 18.13
N ASN A 281 -3.50 39.37 19.21
CA ASN A 281 -2.26 40.04 19.62
C ASN A 281 -1.15 39.92 18.56
N LEU A 282 -1.09 38.80 17.84
CA LEU A 282 -0.13 38.61 16.75
C LEU A 282 -0.51 39.42 15.50
N SER A 283 -1.79 39.47 15.14
CA SER A 283 -2.29 40.29 14.03
C SER A 283 -1.99 41.78 14.25
N GLN A 284 -2.24 42.29 15.47
CA GLN A 284 -1.90 43.66 15.85
C GLN A 284 -0.39 43.94 15.73
N ALA A 285 0.46 43.01 16.14
CA ALA A 285 1.91 43.16 16.04
C ALA A 285 2.40 43.19 14.58
N VAL A 286 1.73 42.46 13.68
CA VAL A 286 2.01 42.47 12.23
C VAL A 286 1.62 43.81 11.61
N GLU A 287 0.49 44.39 12.02
CA GLU A 287 0.02 45.70 11.58
C GLU A 287 0.96 46.85 12.03
N GLU A 288 1.52 46.74 13.25
CA GLU A 288 2.56 47.65 13.76
C GLU A 288 3.87 47.56 12.96
N ILE A 289 4.28 46.36 12.55
CA ILE A 289 5.45 46.16 11.66
C ILE A 289 5.19 46.78 10.29
N TYR A 290 3.98 46.61 9.73
CA TYR A 290 3.59 47.17 8.44
C TYR A 290 3.59 48.71 8.44
N THR A 291 3.03 49.32 9.48
CA THR A 291 3.01 50.80 9.63
C THR A 291 4.41 51.38 9.86
N ALA A 292 5.27 50.69 10.62
CA ALA A 292 6.67 51.05 10.78
C ALA A 292 7.42 50.99 9.42
N TYR A 293 7.16 49.97 8.60
CA TYR A 293 7.72 49.85 7.25
C TYR A 293 7.26 50.99 6.30
N GLN A 294 5.96 51.33 6.31
CA GLN A 294 5.44 52.42 5.48
C GLN A 294 6.03 53.79 5.88
N THR A 295 6.33 53.98 7.18
CA THR A 295 7.02 55.16 7.70
C THR A 295 8.50 55.19 7.25
N TYR A 296 9.18 54.04 7.27
CA TYR A 296 10.55 53.88 6.77
C TYR A 296 10.68 54.21 5.27
N LYS A 297 9.72 53.79 4.45
CA LYS A 297 9.66 54.11 3.01
C LYS A 297 9.59 55.62 2.72
N GLY A 298 9.10 56.42 3.68
CA GLY A 298 8.99 57.88 3.57
C GLY A 298 10.28 58.65 3.88
N ALA A 299 11.16 58.11 4.73
CA ALA A 299 12.49 58.66 5.04
C ALA A 299 13.38 57.63 5.75
N PRO A 300 14.49 57.17 5.17
CA PRO A 300 15.38 56.21 5.83
C PRO A 300 16.24 56.92 6.89
N THR A 301 15.98 56.68 8.16
CA THR A 301 16.81 57.11 9.29
C THR A 301 17.04 55.95 10.24
N GLN A 302 18.17 55.92 10.97
CA GLN A 302 18.51 54.85 11.93
C GLN A 302 17.40 54.64 12.99
N ALA A 303 16.70 55.72 13.36
CA ALA A 303 15.57 55.67 14.29
C ALA A 303 14.36 54.90 13.74
N ASN A 304 14.17 54.88 12.42
CA ASN A 304 13.09 54.14 11.76
C ASN A 304 13.44 52.64 11.63
N GLU A 305 14.72 52.31 11.50
CA GLU A 305 15.21 50.92 11.55
C GLU A 305 15.05 50.32 12.95
N ASP A 306 15.44 51.07 13.99
CA ASP A 306 15.26 50.66 15.39
C ASP A 306 13.77 50.49 15.76
N ALA A 307 12.88 51.30 15.18
CA ALA A 307 11.44 51.18 15.39
C ALA A 307 10.87 49.87 14.80
N ILE A 308 11.30 49.48 13.58
CA ILE A 308 10.92 48.21 12.95
C ILE A 308 11.44 47.03 13.77
N VAL A 309 12.71 47.08 14.20
CA VAL A 309 13.33 46.02 15.00
C VAL A 309 12.68 45.89 16.38
N ASN A 310 12.29 46.99 17.01
CA ASN A 310 11.60 46.96 18.30
C ASN A 310 10.14 46.48 18.18
N ALA A 311 9.44 46.82 17.09
CA ALA A 311 8.12 46.26 16.77
C ALA A 311 8.20 44.74 16.53
N ALA A 312 9.19 44.28 15.76
CA ALA A 312 9.45 42.86 15.53
C ALA A 312 9.82 42.10 16.81
N LYS A 313 10.64 42.70 17.69
CA LYS A 313 10.96 42.13 19.01
C LYS A 313 9.73 42.06 19.91
N THR A 314 8.87 43.07 19.91
CA THR A 314 7.63 43.07 20.69
C THR A 314 6.66 41.99 20.20
N ALA A 315 6.58 41.78 18.88
CA ALA A 315 5.83 40.68 18.27
C ALA A 315 6.34 39.29 18.69
N LEU A 316 7.66 39.11 18.80
CA LEU A 316 8.26 37.85 19.26
C LEU A 316 8.20 37.63 20.78
N THR A 317 8.14 38.70 21.58
CA THR A 317 8.23 38.61 23.05
C THR A 317 6.94 38.07 23.69
N ASN A 318 5.79 38.21 23.03
CA ASN A 318 4.51 37.75 23.57
C ASN A 318 4.16 36.29 23.20
N GLY A 319 5.09 35.55 22.58
CA GLY A 319 4.83 34.20 22.08
C GLY A 319 5.75 33.09 22.58
N ASN A 320 6.97 33.36 23.09
CA ASN A 320 7.88 32.32 23.60
C ASN A 320 9.03 32.87 24.47
N ASP A 321 9.44 32.05 25.44
CA ASP A 321 10.47 32.29 26.46
C ASP A 321 11.83 32.76 25.87
N MET A 322 12.32 33.90 26.33
CA MET A 322 13.44 34.66 25.75
C MET A 322 14.82 34.23 26.30
N SER A 323 15.01 32.96 26.65
CA SER A 323 16.27 32.45 27.22
C SER A 323 17.23 31.85 26.18
N ALA A 324 16.75 31.54 24.97
CA ALA A 324 17.55 30.90 23.93
C ALA A 324 18.22 31.85 22.91
N LEU A 325 17.98 33.16 22.99
CA LEU A 325 18.36 34.12 21.94
C LEU A 325 19.47 35.10 22.36
N THR A 326 20.40 34.65 23.20
CA THR A 326 21.65 35.40 23.46
C THR A 326 22.85 34.51 23.14
N GLY A 327 23.22 34.43 21.86
CA GLY A 327 24.52 33.86 21.48
C GLY A 327 24.63 33.09 20.17
N ILE A 328 23.64 33.11 19.27
CA ILE A 328 23.77 32.41 17.98
C ILE A 328 24.32 33.41 16.94
N THR A 329 25.53 33.15 16.44
CA THR A 329 26.11 33.94 15.34
C THR A 329 25.62 33.45 13.98
N ALA A 330 25.60 34.33 12.98
CA ALA A 330 25.03 34.08 11.65
C ALA A 330 25.62 32.85 10.92
N ASP A 331 26.86 32.45 11.25
CA ASP A 331 27.51 31.27 10.67
C ASP A 331 27.03 29.94 11.31
N ASP A 332 26.48 29.96 12.52
CA ASP A 332 25.94 28.75 13.19
C ASP A 332 24.54 28.36 12.68
N VAL A 333 23.83 29.33 12.09
CA VAL A 333 22.46 29.14 11.55
C VAL A 333 22.49 28.51 10.16
N THR A 334 23.49 28.82 9.32
CA THR A 334 23.58 28.25 7.97
C THR A 334 23.86 26.74 8.00
N ALA A 335 24.63 26.25 8.98
CA ALA A 335 24.89 24.82 9.16
C ALA A 335 23.69 24.04 9.76
N THR A 336 22.75 24.74 10.40
CA THR A 336 21.54 24.13 10.99
C THR A 336 20.31 24.27 10.10
N MET A 337 20.24 25.25 9.20
CA MET A 337 19.15 25.39 8.23
C MET A 337 19.24 24.41 7.06
N ASP A 338 20.44 24.09 6.56
CA ASP A 338 20.63 23.00 5.58
C ASP A 338 20.33 21.62 6.18
N ALA A 339 20.43 21.48 7.50
CA ALA A 339 20.05 20.26 8.21
C ALA A 339 18.54 20.18 8.45
N ILE A 340 17.85 21.26 8.81
CA ILE A 340 16.46 21.19 9.28
C ILE A 340 15.43 21.16 8.14
N GLU A 341 15.70 21.78 6.99
CA GLU A 341 14.79 21.71 5.83
C GLU A 341 14.90 20.38 5.05
N TYR A 342 16.03 19.67 5.19
CA TYR A 342 16.19 18.31 4.66
C TYR A 342 15.73 17.24 5.66
N ILE A 343 15.86 17.46 6.99
CA ILE A 343 15.50 16.45 8.00
C ILE A 343 13.97 16.29 8.19
N GLN A 344 13.13 17.30 7.95
CA GLN A 344 11.68 17.16 8.15
C GLN A 344 10.92 16.61 6.93
N ALA A 345 11.48 16.74 5.72
CA ALA A 345 10.90 16.18 4.49
C ALA A 345 11.44 14.78 4.16
N ASP A 346 12.68 14.45 4.55
CA ASP A 346 13.28 13.13 4.34
C ASP A 346 12.88 12.11 5.43
N LYS A 347 12.50 12.54 6.64
CA LYS A 347 12.13 11.63 7.75
C LYS A 347 10.67 11.19 7.82
N LEU A 348 9.78 11.73 7.00
CA LEU A 348 8.34 11.40 7.09
C LEU A 348 7.79 10.70 5.86
N GLY A 349 8.57 10.54 4.79
CA GLY A 349 8.14 9.75 3.63
C GLY A 349 6.80 10.21 3.04
N LEU A 350 6.41 11.48 3.22
CA LEU A 350 5.16 12.04 2.75
C LEU A 350 5.38 13.37 2.03
N GLU A 351 5.03 13.44 0.74
CA GLU A 351 4.92 14.71 0.00
C GLU A 351 3.56 15.31 0.36
N LYS A 352 3.55 16.48 1.00
CA LYS A 352 2.34 17.26 1.30
C LYS A 352 2.09 18.25 0.17
N GLU A 353 1.13 17.96 -0.69
CA GLU A 353 0.54 18.94 -1.61
C GLU A 353 -0.86 19.31 -1.10
N GLY A 354 -0.96 20.41 -0.34
CA GLY A 354 -2.24 20.83 0.26
C GLY A 354 -2.68 19.93 1.44
N GLU A 355 -3.89 19.37 1.37
CA GLU A 355 -4.43 18.42 2.37
C GLU A 355 -4.14 16.94 2.03
N LEU A 356 -3.47 16.67 0.89
CA LEU A 356 -3.13 15.33 0.44
C LEU A 356 -1.74 14.93 0.94
N TYR A 357 -1.67 13.83 1.69
CA TYR A 357 -0.42 13.18 2.07
C TYR A 357 -0.16 12.01 1.12
N THR A 358 0.95 12.03 0.38
CA THR A 358 1.33 10.94 -0.54
C THR A 358 2.58 10.23 -0.06
N THR A 359 2.54 8.90 0.07
CA THR A 359 3.72 8.10 0.46
C THR A 359 4.84 8.19 -0.58
N HIS A 360 6.08 8.40 -0.11
CA HIS A 360 7.31 8.34 -0.92
C HIS A 360 7.62 6.90 -1.38
N ALA A 361 6.96 5.92 -0.77
CA ALA A 361 7.07 4.51 -1.09
C ALA A 361 5.88 4.08 -1.97
N SER A 362 6.16 3.45 -3.10
CA SER A 362 5.17 2.81 -3.98
C SER A 362 5.13 1.31 -3.71
N ILE A 363 3.95 0.68 -3.66
CA ILE A 363 3.82 -0.77 -3.47
C ILE A 363 4.74 -1.54 -4.43
N ALA A 364 5.61 -2.41 -3.92
CA ALA A 364 6.59 -3.10 -4.75
C ALA A 364 5.95 -4.29 -5.48
N LEU A 365 6.24 -4.40 -6.78
CA LEU A 365 5.94 -5.60 -7.56
C LEU A 365 7.22 -6.39 -7.81
N ALA A 366 7.18 -7.69 -7.53
CA ALA A 366 8.25 -8.61 -7.90
C ALA A 366 7.96 -9.26 -9.26
N ARG A 367 8.95 -9.24 -10.13
CA ARG A 367 8.96 -10.02 -11.36
C ARG A 367 10.08 -11.05 -11.32
N PHE A 368 9.79 -12.23 -11.85
CA PHE A 368 10.74 -13.34 -11.96
C PHE A 368 11.06 -13.62 -13.41
N ALA A 369 12.29 -14.06 -13.67
CA ALA A 369 12.67 -14.53 -15.00
C ALA A 369 11.90 -15.80 -15.40
N ASN A 370 11.62 -16.67 -14.41
CA ASN A 370 10.84 -17.87 -14.60
C ASN A 370 9.79 -18.05 -13.47
N PRO A 371 8.55 -17.56 -13.68
CA PRO A 371 7.45 -17.73 -12.73
C PRO A 371 7.10 -19.20 -12.45
N GLY A 372 7.35 -20.10 -13.40
CA GLY A 372 7.11 -21.55 -13.22
C GLY A 372 8.02 -22.21 -12.19
N GLY A 373 9.10 -21.53 -11.78
CA GLY A 373 9.97 -22.00 -10.69
C GLY A 373 9.44 -21.66 -9.30
N LEU A 374 8.39 -20.84 -9.17
CA LEU A 374 7.88 -20.40 -7.87
C LEU A 374 7.27 -21.59 -7.13
N GLU A 375 7.64 -21.73 -5.85
CA GLU A 375 7.13 -22.80 -5.01
C GLU A 375 5.94 -22.30 -4.19
N LYS A 376 4.83 -23.04 -4.19
CA LYS A 376 3.62 -22.70 -3.43
C LYS A 376 3.82 -23.10 -1.97
N VAL A 377 3.70 -22.15 -1.04
CA VAL A 377 3.83 -22.42 0.42
C VAL A 377 2.48 -22.49 1.16
N GLY A 378 1.37 -22.32 0.45
CA GLY A 378 0.02 -22.28 1.02
C GLY A 378 -0.56 -20.87 0.97
N GLU A 379 -1.85 -20.71 1.25
CA GLU A 379 -2.53 -19.40 1.36
C GLU A 379 -2.38 -18.47 0.13
N ASN A 380 -2.15 -19.02 -1.07
CA ASN A 380 -1.79 -18.29 -2.29
C ASN A 380 -0.48 -17.49 -2.20
N LEU A 381 0.41 -17.92 -1.33
CA LEU A 381 1.77 -17.42 -1.19
C LEU A 381 2.75 -18.31 -1.97
N TYR A 382 3.75 -17.65 -2.52
CA TYR A 382 4.83 -18.25 -3.28
C TYR A 382 6.17 -17.86 -2.69
N VAL A 383 7.15 -18.75 -2.75
CA VAL A 383 8.56 -18.46 -2.44
C VAL A 383 9.42 -18.66 -3.68
N SER A 384 10.48 -17.87 -3.76
CA SER A 384 11.49 -18.00 -4.81
C SER A 384 12.30 -19.29 -4.60
N SER A 385 12.40 -20.10 -5.64
CA SER A 385 13.30 -21.27 -5.66
C SER A 385 14.55 -20.96 -6.48
N ALA A 386 15.55 -21.86 -6.46
CA ALA A 386 16.75 -21.75 -7.28
C ALA A 386 16.47 -21.65 -8.80
N ASN A 387 15.28 -22.08 -9.26
CA ASN A 387 14.90 -22.05 -10.68
C ASN A 387 14.05 -20.83 -11.07
N THR A 388 13.74 -19.93 -10.13
CA THR A 388 12.98 -18.68 -10.40
C THR A 388 13.84 -17.56 -10.98
N GLY A 389 15.14 -17.60 -10.68
CA GLY A 389 16.03 -16.45 -10.82
C GLY A 389 15.87 -15.46 -9.66
N GLU A 390 16.69 -14.41 -9.66
CA GLU A 390 16.58 -13.33 -8.68
C GLU A 390 15.29 -12.53 -8.89
N ALA A 391 14.63 -12.17 -7.79
CA ALA A 391 13.45 -11.31 -7.84
C ALA A 391 13.86 -9.89 -8.26
N THR A 392 13.25 -9.38 -9.32
CA THR A 392 13.41 -7.97 -9.72
C THR A 392 12.25 -7.18 -9.15
N TYR A 393 12.53 -6.25 -8.25
CA TYR A 393 11.54 -5.34 -7.66
C TYR A 393 11.39 -4.09 -8.53
N LEU A 394 10.15 -3.77 -8.89
CA LEU A 394 9.80 -2.65 -9.75
C LEU A 394 8.62 -1.89 -9.14
N SER A 395 8.54 -0.58 -9.40
CA SER A 395 7.33 0.17 -9.10
C SER A 395 6.23 -0.19 -10.12
N PRO A 396 4.95 -0.19 -9.73
CA PRO A 396 3.85 -0.41 -10.64
C PRO A 396 3.83 0.61 -11.76
N ALA A 397 3.33 0.21 -12.92
CA ALA A 397 3.31 1.00 -14.15
C ALA A 397 4.68 1.35 -14.75
N ASP A 398 5.80 0.93 -14.15
CA ASP A 398 7.11 0.96 -14.79
C ASP A 398 7.21 -0.03 -15.96
N VAL A 399 8.18 0.20 -16.83
CA VAL A 399 8.40 -0.62 -18.04
C VAL A 399 8.64 -2.09 -17.66
N GLY A 400 7.65 -2.93 -17.96
CA GLY A 400 7.72 -4.37 -17.73
C GLY A 400 7.17 -4.85 -16.38
N ALA A 401 6.60 -3.95 -15.58
CA ALA A 401 5.76 -4.25 -14.43
C ALA A 401 4.28 -4.05 -14.78
N GLY A 402 3.39 -4.76 -14.10
CA GLY A 402 1.96 -4.56 -14.17
C GLY A 402 1.53 -3.21 -13.57
N LYS A 403 0.32 -2.77 -13.92
CA LYS A 403 -0.34 -1.62 -13.31
C LYS A 403 -1.21 -2.05 -12.14
N LEU A 404 -1.34 -1.22 -11.12
CA LEU A 404 -2.30 -1.48 -10.05
C LEU A 404 -3.67 -0.88 -10.41
N VAL A 405 -4.72 -1.63 -10.10
CA VAL A 405 -6.10 -1.21 -10.23
C VAL A 405 -6.75 -1.29 -8.85
N SER A 406 -6.98 -0.12 -8.25
CA SER A 406 -7.66 0.00 -6.96
C SER A 406 -9.15 -0.32 -7.06
N GLY A 407 -9.73 -0.86 -5.98
CA GLY A 407 -11.14 -1.24 -5.95
C GLY A 407 -11.45 -2.51 -6.73
N SER A 408 -10.45 -3.37 -6.98
CA SER A 408 -10.61 -4.58 -7.76
C SER A 408 -9.75 -5.74 -7.25
N LEU A 409 -10.20 -6.97 -7.47
CA LEU A 409 -9.45 -8.19 -7.18
C LEU A 409 -9.31 -9.02 -8.47
N GLU A 410 -8.15 -9.64 -8.64
CA GLU A 410 -7.95 -10.62 -9.70
C GLU A 410 -8.63 -11.94 -9.33
N MET A 411 -9.54 -12.44 -10.18
CA MET A 411 -10.15 -13.75 -10.03
C MET A 411 -9.19 -14.86 -10.46
N SER A 412 -9.51 -16.10 -10.08
CA SER A 412 -8.83 -17.28 -10.58
C SER A 412 -8.86 -17.33 -12.11
N ASN A 413 -7.78 -17.77 -12.74
CA ASN A 413 -7.73 -17.98 -14.19
C ASN A 413 -8.28 -19.35 -14.64
N VAL A 414 -9.01 -20.03 -13.75
CA VAL A 414 -9.63 -21.33 -13.97
C VAL A 414 -10.98 -21.17 -14.70
N ASP A 415 -11.15 -21.85 -15.83
CA ASP A 415 -12.45 -21.99 -16.50
C ASP A 415 -13.09 -23.33 -16.15
N LEU A 416 -14.23 -23.30 -15.45
CA LEU A 416 -14.95 -24.50 -15.03
C LEU A 416 -15.35 -25.40 -16.21
N SER A 417 -15.71 -24.81 -17.36
CA SER A 417 -16.17 -25.58 -18.52
C SER A 417 -15.03 -26.43 -19.09
N GLU A 418 -13.83 -25.84 -19.15
CA GLU A 418 -12.61 -26.53 -19.57
C GLU A 418 -12.23 -27.61 -18.53
N GLU A 419 -12.17 -27.25 -17.24
CA GLU A 419 -11.76 -28.19 -16.18
C GLU A 419 -12.73 -29.38 -16.04
N PHE A 420 -14.05 -29.18 -16.15
CA PHE A 420 -15.01 -30.29 -16.14
C PHE A 420 -14.86 -31.19 -17.37
N THR A 421 -14.57 -30.63 -18.54
CA THR A 421 -14.30 -31.42 -19.74
C THR A 421 -13.02 -32.23 -19.58
N GLU A 422 -11.96 -31.62 -19.06
CA GLU A 422 -10.70 -32.29 -18.75
C GLU A 422 -10.87 -33.39 -17.69
N MET A 423 -11.71 -33.15 -16.67
CA MET A 423 -12.06 -34.14 -15.65
C MET A 423 -12.72 -35.36 -16.29
N ILE A 424 -13.68 -35.16 -17.19
CA ILE A 424 -14.35 -36.26 -17.90
C ILE A 424 -13.32 -37.05 -18.73
N VAL A 425 -12.42 -36.37 -19.44
CA VAL A 425 -11.36 -37.03 -20.22
C VAL A 425 -10.42 -37.83 -19.31
N ALA A 426 -9.98 -37.26 -18.19
CA ALA A 426 -9.11 -37.93 -17.23
C ALA A 426 -9.80 -39.14 -16.56
N GLN A 427 -11.07 -39.02 -16.20
CA GLN A 427 -11.87 -40.13 -15.66
C GLN A 427 -12.04 -41.26 -16.67
N ARG A 428 -12.33 -40.94 -17.95
CA ARG A 428 -12.40 -41.94 -19.03
C ARG A 428 -11.05 -42.60 -19.27
N GLY A 429 -9.96 -41.83 -19.23
CA GLY A 429 -8.59 -42.35 -19.31
C GLY A 429 -8.23 -43.29 -18.15
N PHE A 430 -8.63 -42.95 -16.93
CA PHE A 430 -8.46 -43.81 -15.75
C PHE A 430 -9.25 -45.12 -15.91
N GLN A 431 -10.55 -45.04 -16.25
CA GLN A 431 -11.40 -46.22 -16.47
C GLN A 431 -10.89 -47.13 -17.59
N ALA A 432 -10.37 -46.55 -18.68
CA ALA A 432 -9.79 -47.32 -19.78
C ALA A 432 -8.55 -48.11 -19.31
N ASN A 433 -7.67 -47.49 -18.52
CA ASN A 433 -6.51 -48.18 -17.96
C ASN A 433 -6.90 -49.28 -16.97
N THR A 434 -7.94 -49.11 -16.16
CA THR A 434 -8.46 -50.17 -15.29
C THR A 434 -8.95 -51.37 -16.10
N ARG A 435 -9.65 -51.14 -17.22
CA ARG A 435 -10.12 -52.23 -18.10
C ARG A 435 -8.97 -53.01 -18.75
N ILE A 436 -7.83 -52.36 -19.04
CA ILE A 436 -6.63 -53.06 -19.55
C ILE A 436 -6.09 -54.04 -18.51
N ILE A 437 -6.13 -53.67 -17.22
CA ILE A 437 -5.68 -54.55 -16.13
C ILE A 437 -6.64 -55.73 -15.98
N THR A 438 -7.96 -55.51 -15.97
CA THR A 438 -8.94 -56.59 -15.83
C THR A 438 -8.88 -57.57 -17.01
N THR A 439 -8.78 -57.07 -18.25
CA THR A 439 -8.61 -57.95 -19.43
C THR A 439 -7.29 -58.70 -19.41
N SER A 440 -6.20 -58.09 -18.92
CA SER A 440 -4.94 -58.80 -18.74
C SER A 440 -5.06 -59.92 -17.69
N ASP A 441 -5.79 -59.68 -16.60
CA ASP A 441 -6.01 -60.65 -15.52
C ASP A 441 -6.89 -61.82 -15.99
N GLU A 442 -7.95 -61.54 -16.75
CA GLU A 442 -8.79 -62.56 -17.40
C GLU A 442 -7.96 -63.48 -18.30
N ILE A 443 -7.08 -62.94 -19.14
CA ILE A 443 -6.18 -63.73 -20.00
C ILE A 443 -5.23 -64.59 -19.15
N LEU A 444 -4.67 -64.02 -18.07
CA LEU A 444 -3.80 -64.78 -17.17
C LEU A 444 -4.56 -65.93 -16.48
N GLN A 445 -5.81 -65.69 -16.09
CA GLN A 445 -6.66 -66.71 -15.48
C GLN A 445 -7.01 -67.83 -16.46
N GLU A 446 -7.33 -67.50 -17.72
CA GLU A 446 -7.52 -68.50 -18.78
C GLU A 446 -6.25 -69.33 -19.01
N LEU A 447 -5.07 -68.70 -19.05
CA LEU A 447 -3.78 -69.39 -19.21
C LEU A 447 -3.48 -70.33 -18.03
N VAL A 448 -3.81 -69.94 -16.80
CA VAL A 448 -3.65 -70.79 -15.61
C VAL A 448 -4.57 -72.01 -15.69
N ASN A 449 -5.80 -71.83 -16.18
CA ASN A 449 -6.77 -72.90 -16.35
C ASN A 449 -6.40 -73.87 -17.49
N LEU A 450 -5.65 -73.40 -18.51
CA LEU A 450 -5.11 -74.25 -19.58
C LEU A 450 -3.99 -75.21 -19.14
N LYS A 451 -3.35 -74.97 -17.99
CA LYS A 451 -2.27 -75.83 -17.47
C LYS A 451 -2.80 -77.02 -16.65
N ARG A 452 -4.07 -76.99 -16.25
CA ARG A 452 -4.75 -78.13 -15.63
C ARG A 452 -5.39 -79.00 -16.70
#